data_AF-A0A4R6S6G4-F1
#
_entry.id   AF-A0A4R6S6G4-F1
#
_cell.length_a   1.000
_cell.length_b   1.000
_cell.length_c   1.000
_cell.angle_alpha   90.00
_cell.angle_beta   90.00
_cell.angle_gamma   90.00
#
_symmetry.space_group_name_H-M   'P 1'
#
loop_
_entity.id
_entity.type
_entity.pdbx_description
1 polymer ?
#
loop_
_entity_poly.entity_id
_entity_poly.type
_entity_poly.pdbx_seq_one_letter_code
_entity_poly.pdbx_strand_id
1 'polypeptide(L)'
;MNASRLDLIPRGTVFTPEQITHYADPDTRTLEQAISDADLLVATPHSGAAIPEELFEFLSPALTRRLQYDFSDVATASIVRRWAEIDPRIVAVINPHPRLIRDPNRRKPDDVRADLAAAISRVREAGQWQKVDLTGVDAIRPVTFSFFPILEIPETEDGLQRLVDAFAETAEQGLGVYEATREALTEMFLEQGLEHGGSFTRLSFHDTMNTTTTRDGAVNVARAASDRLPDVVALSNRGDHDGEERDPEDRPTMDPAALRTLAAAHREGFEVAHPEAVLLNQPYLGSEEIRAAGARFGAMRAEADAAGLRLGAVQAEFLREYLLGPAAVAELHEPGTDWITEDPEHIDAIAYACKRAWDAFRAAE
;
A
#
# COMPACT_ATOMS: atom_id res chain seq x y z
N MET A 1 8.07 -28.96 18.09
CA MET A 1 7.84 -28.24 16.82
C MET A 1 6.90 -27.10 17.15
N ASN A 2 7.46 -25.89 17.32
CA ASN A 2 6.66 -24.70 17.62
C ASN A 2 5.91 -24.34 16.34
N ALA A 3 4.60 -24.56 16.33
CA ALA A 3 3.75 -24.03 15.28
C ALA A 3 3.80 -22.51 15.36
N SER A 4 4.58 -21.90 14.47
CA SER A 4 4.34 -20.53 14.02
C SER A 4 2.87 -20.50 13.58
N ARG A 5 1.98 -19.93 14.41
CA ARG A 5 0.59 -19.69 14.03
C ARG A 5 0.62 -18.49 13.10
N LEU A 6 0.85 -18.77 11.82
CA LEU A 6 0.58 -17.82 10.75
C LEU A 6 -0.86 -17.34 10.89
N ASP A 7 -1.11 -16.09 10.55
CA ASP A 7 -2.46 -15.57 10.49
C ASP A 7 -3.07 -15.94 9.14
N LEU A 8 -4.13 -16.74 9.16
CA LEU A 8 -4.75 -17.27 7.95
C LEU A 8 -6.16 -16.72 7.76
N ILE A 9 -6.54 -16.49 6.51
CA ILE A 9 -7.93 -16.19 6.12
C ILE A 9 -8.63 -17.53 5.88
N PRO A 10 -9.78 -17.81 6.54
CA PRO A 10 -10.48 -19.08 6.37
C PRO A 10 -10.80 -19.39 4.91
N ARG A 11 -10.63 -20.66 4.52
CA ARG A 11 -10.89 -21.11 3.15
C ARG A 11 -12.28 -20.71 2.65
N GLY A 12 -12.33 -20.17 1.44
CA GLY A 12 -13.55 -19.74 0.75
C GLY A 12 -14.09 -18.40 1.22
N THR A 13 -13.35 -17.64 2.02
CA THR A 13 -13.75 -16.29 2.42
C THR A 13 -13.75 -15.37 1.21
N VAL A 14 -14.92 -14.81 0.89
CA VAL A 14 -15.07 -13.76 -0.12
C VAL A 14 -15.39 -12.46 0.60
N PHE A 15 -14.55 -11.44 0.40
CA PHE A 15 -14.76 -10.12 0.98
C PHE A 15 -15.83 -9.34 0.22
N THR A 16 -16.48 -8.40 0.88
CA THR A 16 -17.43 -7.48 0.24
C THR A 16 -16.89 -6.04 0.24
N PRO A 17 -17.36 -5.17 -0.68
CA PRO A 17 -16.98 -3.76 -0.70
C PRO A 17 -17.20 -3.06 0.66
N GLU A 18 -18.27 -3.40 1.37
CA GLU A 18 -18.62 -2.81 2.67
C GLU A 18 -17.63 -3.20 3.78
N GLN A 19 -17.04 -4.39 3.70
CA GLN A 19 -16.05 -4.85 4.69
C GLN A 19 -14.70 -4.12 4.57
N ILE A 20 -14.39 -3.60 3.38
CA ILE A 20 -13.10 -3.02 3.04
C ILE A 20 -13.14 -1.50 2.84
N THR A 21 -14.33 -0.90 2.87
CA THR A 21 -14.54 0.54 2.74
C THR A 21 -14.80 1.16 4.10
N HIS A 22 -14.08 2.22 4.44
CA HIS A 22 -14.12 2.88 5.74
C HIS A 22 -14.33 4.38 5.58
N TYR A 23 -15.22 4.95 6.37
CA TYR A 23 -15.54 6.37 6.42
C TYR A 23 -16.21 6.70 7.76
N ALA A 24 -16.29 7.98 8.11
CA ALA A 24 -16.83 8.42 9.39
C ALA A 24 -18.34 8.20 9.49
N ASP A 25 -18.78 7.78 10.68
CA ASP A 25 -20.18 7.63 11.09
C ASP A 25 -21.04 6.70 10.19
N PRO A 26 -20.59 5.48 9.85
CA PRO A 26 -21.28 4.58 8.91
C PRO A 26 -22.66 4.11 9.39
N ASP A 27 -22.94 4.21 10.70
CA ASP A 27 -24.27 3.93 11.26
C ASP A 27 -25.31 5.02 10.94
N THR A 28 -24.86 6.21 10.51
CA THR A 28 -25.73 7.38 10.28
C THR A 28 -25.54 8.05 8.92
N ARG A 29 -24.43 7.76 8.22
CA ARG A 29 -24.12 8.27 6.89
C ARG A 29 -24.08 7.13 5.89
N THR A 30 -24.64 7.34 4.70
CA THR A 30 -24.43 6.43 3.57
C THR A 30 -23.08 6.69 2.91
N LEU A 31 -22.62 5.76 2.07
CA LEU A 31 -21.39 5.94 1.31
C LEU A 31 -21.46 7.15 0.37
N GLU A 32 -22.61 7.39 -0.26
CA GLU A 32 -22.82 8.55 -1.14
C GLU A 32 -22.71 9.87 -0.37
N GLN A 33 -23.26 9.92 0.85
CA GLN A 33 -23.10 11.08 1.74
C GLN A 33 -21.66 11.24 2.23
N ALA A 34 -20.94 10.14 2.45
CA ALA A 34 -19.54 10.20 2.79
C ALA A 34 -18.70 10.79 1.66
N ILE A 35 -18.95 10.36 0.42
CA ILE A 35 -18.27 10.84 -0.78
C ILE A 35 -18.60 12.31 -1.07
N SER A 36 -19.85 12.74 -0.83
CA SER A 36 -20.23 14.14 -1.08
C SER A 36 -19.47 15.16 -0.22
N ASP A 37 -19.04 14.74 0.99
CA ASP A 37 -18.31 15.59 1.92
C ASP A 37 -16.79 15.39 1.83
N ALA A 38 -16.32 14.40 1.06
CA ALA A 38 -14.93 14.00 0.99
C ALA A 38 -14.21 14.57 -0.22
N ASP A 39 -12.92 14.89 -0.04
CA ASP A 39 -12.00 15.32 -1.11
C ASP A 39 -10.85 14.32 -1.32
N LEU A 40 -10.83 13.23 -0.54
CA LEU A 40 -9.73 12.28 -0.50
C LEU A 40 -10.22 10.84 -0.48
N LEU A 41 -9.76 10.05 -1.45
CA LEU A 41 -9.84 8.59 -1.44
C LEU A 41 -8.47 8.01 -1.07
N VAL A 42 -8.39 7.36 0.10
CA VAL A 42 -7.18 6.70 0.60
C VAL A 42 -7.22 5.21 0.27
N ALA A 43 -6.21 4.70 -0.38
CA ALA A 43 -6.05 3.30 -0.71
C ALA A 43 -4.85 2.72 0.04
N THR A 44 -5.01 1.56 0.68
CA THR A 44 -3.90 0.82 1.31
C THR A 44 -3.72 -0.52 0.58
N PRO A 45 -3.03 -0.56 -0.57
CA PRO A 45 -2.93 -1.76 -1.41
C PRO A 45 -2.18 -2.93 -0.76
N HIS A 46 -1.36 -2.66 0.26
CA HIS A 46 -0.41 -3.62 0.80
C HIS A 46 -0.63 -3.96 2.27
N SER A 47 -1.75 -3.52 2.86
CA SER A 47 -1.97 -3.58 4.30
C SER A 47 -2.40 -4.95 4.83
N GLY A 48 -3.03 -5.79 3.99
CA GLY A 48 -3.35 -7.16 4.33
C GLY A 48 -2.08 -7.99 4.60
N ALA A 49 -2.07 -8.73 5.72
CA ALA A 49 -0.99 -9.68 6.04
C ALA A 49 -1.48 -11.13 6.07
N ALA A 50 -2.75 -11.37 6.43
CA ALA A 50 -3.30 -12.70 6.63
C ALA A 50 -3.36 -13.51 5.33
N ILE A 51 -2.83 -14.72 5.31
CA ILE A 51 -2.72 -15.52 4.08
C ILE A 51 -3.95 -16.44 3.94
N PRO A 52 -4.65 -16.44 2.79
CA PRO A 52 -5.69 -17.42 2.49
C PRO A 52 -5.27 -18.88 2.72
N GLU A 53 -6.10 -19.65 3.44
CA GLU A 53 -5.88 -21.07 3.73
C GLU A 53 -5.76 -21.95 2.47
N GLU A 54 -6.24 -21.48 1.33
CA GLU A 54 -6.02 -22.05 0.00
C GLU A 54 -4.54 -22.29 -0.29
N LEU A 55 -3.67 -21.40 0.19
CA LEU A 55 -2.23 -21.48 -0.05
C LEU A 55 -1.48 -22.28 1.02
N PHE A 56 -2.16 -22.71 2.09
CA PHE A 56 -1.51 -23.27 3.28
C PHE A 56 -0.58 -24.45 2.97
N GLU A 57 -0.98 -25.36 2.07
CA GLU A 57 -0.16 -26.53 1.71
C GLU A 57 1.14 -26.17 0.97
N PHE A 58 1.24 -24.94 0.46
CA PHE A 58 2.39 -24.44 -0.28
C PHE A 58 3.25 -23.48 0.54
N LEU A 59 2.89 -23.18 1.79
CA LEU A 59 3.66 -22.24 2.60
C LEU A 59 4.94 -22.89 3.13
N SER A 60 6.03 -22.14 3.05
CA SER A 60 7.31 -22.54 3.61
C SER A 60 7.21 -22.75 5.12
N PRO A 61 7.69 -23.89 5.66
CA PRO A 61 7.78 -24.10 7.11
C PRO A 61 8.71 -23.10 7.81
N ALA A 62 9.58 -22.42 7.05
CA ALA A 62 10.44 -21.35 7.55
C ALA A 62 9.71 -19.99 7.63
N LEU A 63 8.49 -19.88 7.08
CA LEU A 63 7.68 -18.68 7.17
C LEU A 63 7.20 -18.49 8.62
N THR A 64 7.67 -17.41 9.23
CA THR A 64 7.24 -16.99 10.56
C THR A 64 6.16 -15.93 10.43
N ARG A 65 5.37 -15.71 11.49
CA ARG A 65 4.42 -14.59 11.56
C ARG A 65 5.14 -13.24 11.39
N ARG A 66 6.37 -13.11 11.91
CA ARG A 66 7.24 -11.95 11.66
C ARG A 66 7.46 -11.69 10.17
N LEU A 67 7.87 -12.71 9.41
CA LEU A 67 8.13 -12.59 7.96
C LEU A 67 6.86 -12.35 7.14
N GLN A 68 5.74 -12.96 7.56
CA GLN A 68 4.43 -12.72 6.96
C GLN A 68 4.05 -11.23 7.01
N TYR A 69 4.20 -10.62 8.19
CA TYR A 69 3.84 -9.23 8.43
C TYR A 69 4.87 -8.25 7.84
N ASP A 70 6.17 -8.56 7.91
CA ASP A 70 7.23 -7.74 7.29
C ASP A 70 7.02 -7.54 5.78
N PHE A 71 6.42 -8.54 5.11
CA PHE A 71 6.10 -8.51 3.68
C PHE A 71 4.80 -7.72 3.33
N SER A 72 4.16 -7.10 4.32
CA SER A 72 2.98 -6.23 4.17
C SER A 72 3.30 -4.81 4.66
N ASP A 73 2.45 -3.84 4.31
CA ASP A 73 2.44 -2.48 4.87
C ASP A 73 1.45 -2.45 6.04
N VAL A 74 1.64 -3.35 7.02
CA VAL A 74 0.60 -3.67 8.02
C VAL A 74 0.15 -2.45 8.82
N ALA A 75 1.05 -1.52 9.13
CA ALA A 75 0.75 -0.37 9.97
C ALA A 75 -0.28 0.56 9.32
N THR A 76 -0.34 0.57 7.98
CA THR A 76 -1.28 1.41 7.24
C THR A 76 -2.75 1.11 7.54
N ALA A 77 -3.13 -0.16 7.75
CA ALA A 77 -4.54 -0.52 7.92
C ALA A 77 -5.16 0.11 9.17
N SER A 78 -4.50 -0.02 10.32
CA SER A 78 -5.00 0.48 11.60
C SER A 78 -5.03 2.01 11.63
N ILE A 79 -3.97 2.64 11.13
CA ILE A 79 -3.87 4.11 11.01
C ILE A 79 -4.94 4.67 10.07
N VAL A 80 -5.07 4.14 8.85
CA VAL A 80 -6.00 4.67 7.86
C VAL A 80 -7.45 4.42 8.26
N ARG A 81 -7.76 3.26 8.86
CA ARG A 81 -9.10 3.02 9.42
C ARG A 81 -9.41 4.04 10.51
N ARG A 82 -8.47 4.27 11.44
CA ARG A 82 -8.66 5.25 12.50
C ARG A 82 -8.80 6.68 11.97
N TRP A 83 -8.04 7.04 10.94
CA TRP A 83 -8.15 8.34 10.28
C TRP A 83 -9.52 8.51 9.61
N ALA A 84 -10.02 7.49 8.92
CA ALA A 84 -11.34 7.52 8.29
C ALA A 84 -12.49 7.65 9.30
N GLU A 85 -12.32 7.15 10.54
CA GLU A 85 -13.29 7.34 11.62
C GLU A 85 -13.35 8.79 12.11
N ILE A 86 -12.22 9.52 12.16
CA ILE A 86 -12.13 10.87 12.75
C ILE A 86 -12.17 12.00 11.72
N ASP A 87 -12.03 11.69 10.43
CA ASP A 87 -12.06 12.66 9.35
C ASP A 87 -13.20 12.38 8.36
N PRO A 88 -14.33 13.11 8.45
CA PRO A 88 -15.46 12.88 7.57
C PRO A 88 -15.22 13.26 6.11
N ARG A 89 -14.05 13.85 5.81
CA ARG A 89 -13.64 14.30 4.47
C ARG A 89 -12.78 13.28 3.73
N ILE A 90 -12.64 12.07 4.27
CA ILE A 90 -11.92 10.98 3.59
C ILE A 90 -12.81 9.74 3.50
N VAL A 91 -12.61 8.98 2.43
CA VAL A 91 -13.06 7.59 2.31
C VAL A 91 -11.82 6.73 2.11
N ALA A 92 -11.75 5.61 2.81
CA ALA A 92 -10.63 4.68 2.72
C ALA A 92 -11.07 3.33 2.15
N VAL A 93 -10.20 2.71 1.35
CA VAL A 93 -10.33 1.33 0.86
C VAL A 93 -9.09 0.53 1.24
N ILE A 94 -9.28 -0.56 1.98
CA ILE A 94 -8.21 -1.35 2.59
C ILE A 94 -8.15 -2.73 1.95
N ASN A 95 -7.04 -3.08 1.30
CA ASN A 95 -6.89 -4.41 0.69
C ASN A 95 -6.84 -5.49 1.79
N PRO A 96 -7.77 -6.46 1.81
CA PRO A 96 -7.78 -7.48 2.84
C PRO A 96 -6.74 -8.60 2.60
N HIS A 97 -6.24 -8.73 1.37
CA HIS A 97 -5.27 -9.76 0.99
C HIS A 97 -3.83 -9.24 1.04
N PRO A 98 -2.86 -10.10 1.38
CA PRO A 98 -1.46 -9.75 1.28
C PRO A 98 -1.03 -9.64 -0.17
N ARG A 99 -0.09 -8.72 -0.42
CA ARG A 99 0.53 -8.55 -1.75
C ARG A 99 1.19 -9.83 -2.28
N LEU A 100 1.39 -10.83 -1.41
CA LEU A 100 1.77 -12.19 -1.77
C LEU A 100 0.84 -12.78 -2.84
N ILE A 101 -0.49 -12.62 -2.69
CA ILE A 101 -1.48 -13.19 -3.61
C ILE A 101 -1.28 -12.63 -5.02
N ARG A 102 -1.29 -11.30 -5.09
CA ARG A 102 -0.83 -10.50 -6.21
C ARG A 102 -0.70 -9.08 -5.69
N ASP A 103 0.33 -8.37 -6.11
CA ASP A 103 0.55 -6.97 -5.76
C ASP A 103 -0.42 -6.09 -6.57
N PRO A 104 -1.45 -5.46 -5.95
CA PRO A 104 -2.41 -4.61 -6.67
C PRO A 104 -1.84 -3.24 -7.06
N ASN A 105 -0.61 -2.97 -6.61
CA ASN A 105 0.17 -1.79 -6.93
C ASN A 105 1.19 -2.07 -8.07
N ARG A 106 0.99 -3.19 -8.77
CA ARG A 106 1.57 -3.52 -10.07
C ARG A 106 0.46 -3.59 -11.12
N ARG A 107 0.83 -3.41 -12.39
CA ARG A 107 -0.10 -3.65 -13.49
C ARG A 107 -0.57 -5.11 -13.44
N LYS A 108 -1.89 -5.32 -13.50
CA LYS A 108 -2.48 -6.66 -13.56
C LYS A 108 -1.91 -7.39 -14.79
N PRO A 109 -1.27 -8.57 -14.62
CA PRO A 109 -0.79 -9.38 -15.73
C PRO A 109 -1.91 -9.76 -16.68
N ASP A 110 -1.61 -9.82 -17.98
CA ASP A 110 -2.52 -10.38 -18.98
C ASP A 110 -2.74 -11.89 -18.75
N ASP A 111 -1.69 -12.59 -18.27
CA ASP A 111 -1.73 -13.99 -17.86
C ASP A 111 -0.98 -14.18 -16.53
N VAL A 112 -1.75 -14.12 -15.43
CA VAL A 112 -1.24 -14.31 -14.06
C VAL A 112 -0.53 -15.66 -13.88
N ARG A 113 -0.98 -16.70 -14.60
CA ARG A 113 -0.46 -18.05 -14.48
C ARG A 113 0.93 -18.16 -15.12
N ALA A 114 1.06 -17.59 -16.31
CA ALA A 114 2.33 -17.54 -17.03
C ALA A 114 3.39 -16.73 -16.26
N ASP A 115 3.02 -15.57 -15.72
CA ASP A 115 3.93 -14.72 -14.95
C ASP A 115 4.42 -15.42 -13.67
N LEU A 116 3.52 -16.05 -12.91
CA LEU A 116 3.89 -16.80 -11.71
C LEU A 116 4.81 -17.98 -12.05
N ALA A 117 4.50 -18.75 -13.09
CA ALA A 117 5.36 -19.85 -13.53
C ALA A 117 6.76 -19.36 -13.93
N ALA A 118 6.85 -18.21 -14.61
CA ALA A 118 8.12 -17.59 -14.98
C ALA A 118 8.91 -17.10 -13.75
N ALA A 119 8.24 -16.45 -12.78
CA ALA A 119 8.87 -15.99 -11.54
C ALA A 119 9.44 -17.17 -10.72
N ILE A 120 8.68 -18.27 -10.61
CA ILE A 120 9.12 -19.51 -9.96
C ILE A 120 10.36 -20.08 -10.65
N SER A 121 10.36 -20.13 -11.99
CA SER A 121 11.49 -20.63 -12.77
C SER A 121 12.76 -19.81 -12.50
N ARG A 122 12.67 -18.47 -12.52
CA ARG A 122 13.81 -17.58 -12.23
C ARG A 122 14.36 -17.77 -10.82
N VAL A 123 13.48 -17.92 -9.82
CA VAL A 123 13.91 -18.18 -8.42
C VAL A 123 14.61 -19.53 -8.31
N ARG A 124 14.10 -20.57 -8.99
CA ARG A 124 14.72 -21.90 -9.00
C ARG A 124 16.12 -21.88 -9.62
N GLU A 125 16.29 -21.17 -10.73
CA GLU A 125 17.59 -21.02 -11.40
C GLU A 125 18.60 -20.27 -10.53
N ALA A 126 18.18 -19.21 -9.85
CA ALA A 126 19.04 -18.46 -8.93
C ALA A 126 19.47 -19.30 -7.71
N GLY A 127 18.61 -20.20 -7.24
CA GLY A 127 18.82 -21.02 -6.06
C GLY A 127 18.36 -20.34 -4.76
N GLN A 128 18.22 -21.13 -3.70
CA GLN A 128 17.67 -20.64 -2.44
C GLN A 128 18.49 -19.47 -1.87
N TRP A 129 17.80 -18.44 -1.37
CA TRP A 129 18.39 -17.25 -0.73
C TRP A 129 19.20 -16.34 -1.65
N GLN A 130 19.22 -16.60 -2.95
CA GLN A 130 19.95 -15.76 -3.91
C GLN A 130 19.07 -14.62 -4.40
N LYS A 131 19.72 -13.49 -4.69
CA LYS A 131 19.09 -12.35 -5.34
C LYS A 131 18.67 -12.77 -6.75
N VAL A 132 17.41 -12.51 -7.10
CA VAL A 132 16.84 -12.77 -8.43
C VAL A 132 16.22 -11.49 -8.99
N ASP A 133 16.29 -11.31 -10.31
CA ASP A 133 15.56 -10.27 -11.01
C ASP A 133 14.18 -10.78 -11.46
N LEU A 134 13.12 -10.23 -10.85
CA LEU A 134 11.74 -10.56 -11.16
C LEU A 134 11.06 -9.47 -12.02
N THR A 135 11.83 -8.53 -12.57
CA THR A 135 11.27 -7.46 -13.40
C THR A 135 10.38 -8.04 -14.51
N GLY A 136 9.16 -7.52 -14.56
CA GLY A 136 8.13 -7.90 -15.54
C GLY A 136 7.32 -9.15 -15.19
N VAL A 137 7.61 -9.83 -14.07
CA VAL A 137 6.86 -11.00 -13.58
C VAL A 137 6.67 -10.94 -12.05
N ASP A 138 6.83 -9.76 -11.46
CA ASP A 138 6.84 -9.54 -10.01
C ASP A 138 5.47 -9.18 -9.42
N ALA A 139 4.40 -9.31 -10.22
CA ALA A 139 3.03 -9.18 -9.74
C ALA A 139 2.68 -10.25 -8.70
N ILE A 140 3.27 -11.46 -8.78
CA ILE A 140 3.22 -12.49 -7.74
C ILE A 140 4.65 -12.93 -7.44
N ARG A 141 5.09 -12.76 -6.19
CA ARG A 141 6.46 -13.10 -5.78
C ARG A 141 6.46 -14.37 -4.92
N PRO A 142 7.19 -15.44 -5.31
CA PRO A 142 7.31 -16.64 -4.49
C PRO A 142 8.30 -16.48 -3.31
N VAL A 143 8.97 -15.34 -3.21
CA VAL A 143 9.97 -14.99 -2.18
C VAL A 143 9.78 -13.54 -1.71
N THR A 144 10.21 -13.23 -0.49
CA THR A 144 10.17 -11.86 0.05
C THR A 144 11.13 -10.91 -0.70
N PHE A 145 11.13 -9.62 -0.36
CA PHE A 145 12.10 -8.65 -0.88
C PHE A 145 13.55 -8.97 -0.49
N SER A 146 13.76 -9.67 0.62
CA SER A 146 15.06 -10.17 1.07
C SER A 146 15.32 -11.63 0.65
N PHE A 147 14.55 -12.14 -0.32
CA PHE A 147 14.69 -13.47 -0.91
C PHE A 147 14.50 -14.64 0.08
N PHE A 148 13.70 -14.42 1.13
CA PHE A 148 13.26 -15.49 2.02
C PHE A 148 12.18 -16.33 1.32
N PRO A 149 12.25 -17.67 1.38
CA PRO A 149 11.22 -18.53 0.83
C PRO A 149 9.88 -18.31 1.55
N ILE A 150 8.86 -17.87 0.80
CA ILE A 150 7.47 -17.82 1.27
C ILE A 150 6.76 -19.12 0.91
N LEU A 151 7.08 -19.68 -0.25
CA LEU A 151 6.45 -20.87 -0.80
C LEU A 151 7.41 -22.06 -0.86
N GLU A 152 6.91 -23.25 -0.56
CA GLU A 152 7.47 -24.52 -1.01
C GLU A 152 6.95 -24.82 -2.42
N ILE A 153 7.82 -24.57 -3.42
CA ILE A 153 7.47 -24.79 -4.81
C ILE A 153 7.42 -26.30 -5.10
N PRO A 154 6.28 -26.85 -5.56
CA PRO A 154 6.19 -28.26 -5.91
C PRO A 154 7.16 -28.66 -7.03
N GLU A 155 7.68 -29.89 -6.96
CA GLU A 155 8.61 -30.42 -7.97
C GLU A 155 7.91 -31.00 -9.20
N THR A 156 6.63 -31.35 -9.08
CA THR A 156 5.83 -31.93 -10.17
C THR A 156 5.05 -30.86 -10.93
N GLU A 157 4.81 -31.10 -12.23
CA GLU A 157 3.96 -30.22 -13.06
C GLU A 157 2.55 -30.10 -12.49
N ASP A 158 1.93 -31.21 -12.08
CA ASP A 158 0.61 -31.20 -11.44
C ASP A 158 0.59 -30.39 -10.14
N GLY A 159 1.67 -30.44 -9.35
CA GLY A 159 1.81 -29.65 -8.13
C GLY A 159 1.93 -28.17 -8.43
N LEU A 160 2.75 -27.81 -9.41
CA LEU A 160 2.92 -26.43 -9.85
C LEU A 160 1.61 -25.86 -10.41
N GLN A 161 0.86 -26.65 -11.17
CA GLN A 161 -0.44 -26.25 -11.69
C GLN A 161 -1.42 -25.93 -10.54
N ARG A 162 -1.50 -26.80 -9.51
CA ARG A 162 -2.35 -26.54 -8.33
C ARG A 162 -1.95 -25.28 -7.57
N LEU A 163 -0.64 -25.03 -7.40
CA LEU A 163 -0.15 -23.80 -6.79
C LEU A 163 -0.66 -22.57 -7.55
N VAL A 164 -0.48 -22.59 -8.88
CA VAL A 164 -0.86 -21.48 -9.76
C VAL A 164 -2.39 -21.30 -9.80
N ASP A 165 -3.16 -22.39 -9.81
CA ASP A 165 -4.62 -22.38 -9.68
C ASP A 165 -5.05 -21.71 -8.36
N ALA A 166 -4.46 -22.11 -7.24
CA ALA A 166 -4.80 -21.58 -5.93
C ALA A 166 -4.56 -20.07 -5.84
N PHE A 167 -3.44 -19.57 -6.37
CA PHE A 167 -3.18 -18.12 -6.45
C PHE A 167 -4.21 -17.39 -7.32
N ALA A 168 -4.49 -17.92 -8.51
CA ALA A 168 -5.40 -17.28 -9.47
C ALA A 168 -6.85 -17.23 -8.95
N GLU A 169 -7.34 -18.33 -8.37
CA GLU A 169 -8.71 -18.41 -7.85
C GLU A 169 -8.90 -17.55 -6.59
N THR A 170 -7.92 -17.56 -5.69
CA THR A 170 -7.99 -16.83 -4.42
C THR A 170 -7.88 -15.31 -4.62
N ALA A 171 -7.13 -14.86 -5.65
CA ALA A 171 -6.98 -13.43 -5.92
C ALA A 171 -8.33 -12.72 -6.05
N GLU A 172 -9.29 -13.31 -6.77
CA GLU A 172 -10.57 -12.65 -7.02
C GLU A 172 -11.49 -12.58 -5.77
N GLN A 173 -11.21 -13.35 -4.71
CA GLN A 173 -12.02 -13.37 -3.48
C GLN A 173 -11.81 -12.15 -2.57
N GLY A 174 -10.67 -11.47 -2.67
CA GLY A 174 -10.34 -10.30 -1.84
C GLY A 174 -9.63 -9.20 -2.62
N LEU A 175 -8.62 -9.55 -3.40
CA LEU A 175 -7.88 -8.58 -4.22
C LEU A 175 -8.72 -8.04 -5.38
N GLY A 176 -9.47 -8.92 -6.06
CA GLY A 176 -10.41 -8.50 -7.11
C GLY A 176 -11.50 -7.57 -6.57
N VAL A 177 -11.98 -7.85 -5.35
CA VAL A 177 -12.94 -6.98 -4.63
C VAL A 177 -12.32 -5.63 -4.31
N TYR A 178 -11.08 -5.60 -3.80
CA TYR A 178 -10.33 -4.38 -3.54
C TYR A 178 -10.18 -3.52 -4.80
N GLU A 179 -9.69 -4.09 -5.90
CA GLU A 179 -9.50 -3.36 -7.16
C GLU A 179 -10.81 -2.81 -7.70
N ALA A 180 -11.86 -3.64 -7.76
CA ALA A 180 -13.17 -3.22 -8.24
C ALA A 180 -13.77 -2.11 -7.36
N THR A 181 -13.65 -2.22 -6.04
CA THR A 181 -14.16 -1.23 -5.09
C THR A 181 -13.40 0.08 -5.20
N ARG A 182 -12.07 0.03 -5.30
CA ARG A 182 -11.20 1.21 -5.48
C ARG A 182 -11.55 1.98 -6.76
N GLU A 183 -11.77 1.28 -7.88
CA GLU A 183 -12.18 1.92 -9.14
C GLU A 183 -13.62 2.44 -9.07
N ALA A 184 -14.56 1.70 -8.49
CA ALA A 184 -15.94 2.17 -8.31
C ALA A 184 -16.00 3.45 -7.47
N LEU A 185 -15.28 3.48 -6.34
CA LEU A 185 -15.15 4.69 -5.51
C LEU A 185 -14.53 5.84 -6.30
N THR A 186 -13.48 5.57 -7.08
CA THR A 186 -12.86 6.61 -7.93
C THR A 186 -13.86 7.24 -8.87
N GLU A 187 -14.68 6.43 -9.57
CA GLU A 187 -15.70 6.96 -10.48
C GLU A 187 -16.80 7.72 -9.73
N MET A 188 -17.21 7.29 -8.53
CA MET A 188 -18.18 8.05 -7.72
C MET A 188 -17.66 9.43 -7.28
N PHE A 189 -16.39 9.52 -6.86
CA PHE A 189 -15.76 10.81 -6.54
C PHE A 189 -15.65 11.72 -7.76
N LEU A 190 -15.35 11.15 -8.93
CA LEU A 190 -15.28 11.89 -10.19
C LEU A 190 -16.66 12.41 -10.60
N GLU A 191 -17.69 11.56 -10.57
CA GLU A 191 -19.07 11.97 -10.86
C GLU A 191 -19.50 13.13 -9.95
N GLN A 192 -19.27 12.99 -8.64
CA GLN A 192 -19.61 14.01 -7.66
C GLN A 192 -18.86 15.33 -7.92
N GLY A 193 -17.55 15.25 -8.16
CA GLY A 193 -16.71 16.40 -8.43
C GLY A 193 -17.01 17.07 -9.77
N LEU A 194 -17.42 16.33 -10.79
CA LEU A 194 -17.80 16.89 -12.09
C LEU A 194 -19.14 17.63 -12.02
N GLU A 195 -20.06 17.20 -11.15
CA GLU A 195 -21.34 17.88 -10.93
C GLU A 195 -21.18 19.14 -10.07
N HIS A 196 -20.32 19.11 -9.04
CA HIS A 196 -20.27 20.15 -8.01
C HIS A 196 -18.98 20.98 -7.98
N GLY A 197 -17.95 20.59 -8.75
CA GLY A 197 -16.60 21.16 -8.68
C GLY A 197 -15.84 20.71 -7.43
N GLY A 198 -14.79 21.45 -7.06
CA GLY A 198 -14.02 21.23 -5.83
C GLY A 198 -12.67 20.57 -6.07
N SER A 199 -12.28 19.64 -5.20
CA SER A 199 -11.05 18.87 -5.34
C SER A 199 -11.28 17.39 -5.05
N PHE A 200 -10.53 16.56 -5.75
CA PHE A 200 -10.45 15.13 -5.51
C PHE A 200 -9.01 14.66 -5.64
N THR A 201 -8.49 14.11 -4.55
CA THR A 201 -7.17 13.46 -4.52
C THR A 201 -7.29 11.96 -4.27
N ARG A 202 -6.55 11.16 -5.03
CA ARG A 202 -6.27 9.76 -4.69
C ARG A 202 -4.94 9.65 -3.96
N LEU A 203 -4.97 9.04 -2.77
CA LEU A 203 -3.78 8.78 -1.97
C LEU A 203 -3.50 7.27 -1.91
N SER A 204 -2.35 6.84 -2.40
CA SER A 204 -1.82 5.49 -2.15
C SER A 204 -0.96 5.54 -0.89
N PHE A 205 -1.46 4.97 0.20
CA PHE A 205 -0.83 5.02 1.52
C PHE A 205 -0.03 3.74 1.77
N HIS A 206 1.27 3.92 2.00
CA HIS A 206 2.25 2.85 2.14
C HIS A 206 3.11 3.04 3.36
N ASP A 207 3.76 1.97 3.78
CA ASP A 207 4.83 2.04 4.77
C ASP A 207 5.98 1.10 4.41
N THR A 208 7.19 1.49 4.76
CA THR A 208 8.38 0.70 4.50
C THR A 208 9.41 0.92 5.60
N MET A 209 10.16 -0.12 5.97
CA MET A 209 11.28 0.01 6.90
C MET A 209 12.58 0.46 6.21
N ASN A 210 13.40 1.22 6.93
CA ASN A 210 14.79 1.52 6.56
C ASN A 210 15.76 0.37 6.90
N THR A 211 15.23 -0.69 7.50
CA THR A 211 15.90 -1.94 7.84
C THR A 211 15.28 -3.13 7.09
N THR A 212 15.99 -4.24 7.00
CA THR A 212 15.50 -5.51 6.44
C THR A 212 15.78 -6.68 7.36
N THR A 213 15.03 -7.76 7.13
CA THR A 213 14.97 -8.92 8.02
C THR A 213 16.17 -9.87 7.88
N THR A 214 16.67 -10.35 9.02
CA THR A 214 17.71 -11.39 9.16
C THR A 214 17.09 -12.79 9.26
N ARG A 215 17.93 -13.83 9.22
CA ARG A 215 17.48 -15.24 9.27
C ARG A 215 16.76 -15.64 10.55
N ASP A 216 17.08 -14.98 11.65
CA ASP A 216 16.46 -15.16 12.96
C ASP A 216 15.29 -14.20 13.20
N GLY A 217 14.87 -13.45 12.16
CA GLY A 217 13.67 -12.61 12.18
C GLY A 217 13.87 -11.20 12.75
N ALA A 218 15.10 -10.81 13.08
CA ALA A 218 15.39 -9.43 13.47
C ALA A 218 15.34 -8.51 12.23
N VAL A 219 14.71 -7.35 12.35
CA VAL A 219 14.60 -6.36 11.26
C VAL A 219 15.60 -5.23 11.52
N ASN A 220 16.91 -5.52 11.41
CA ASN A 220 17.96 -4.59 11.83
C ASN A 220 19.09 -4.39 10.81
N VAL A 221 18.97 -4.96 9.60
CA VAL A 221 19.95 -4.76 8.54
C VAL A 221 19.61 -3.48 7.80
N ALA A 222 20.40 -2.43 7.98
CA ALA A 222 20.11 -1.15 7.34
C ALA A 222 20.14 -1.25 5.80
N ARG A 223 19.16 -0.64 5.14
CA ARG A 223 19.13 -0.49 3.68
C ARG A 223 20.27 0.42 3.20
N ALA A 224 20.59 0.33 1.90
CA ALA A 224 21.51 1.26 1.27
C ALA A 224 20.97 2.69 1.39
N ALA A 225 21.85 3.68 1.52
CA ALA A 225 21.44 5.06 1.77
C ALA A 225 20.51 5.63 0.69
N SER A 226 20.68 5.19 -0.57
CA SER A 226 19.81 5.56 -1.70
C SER A 226 18.38 5.04 -1.59
N ASP A 227 18.16 4.01 -0.78
CA ASP A 227 16.90 3.28 -0.67
C ASP A 227 16.18 3.59 0.65
N ARG A 228 16.73 4.53 1.43
CA ARG A 228 16.17 4.92 2.73
C ARG A 228 15.12 6.01 2.56
N LEU A 229 14.03 5.86 3.30
CA LEU A 229 13.03 6.87 3.49
C LEU A 229 13.51 7.99 4.43
N PRO A 230 12.92 9.19 4.32
CA PRO A 230 13.05 10.21 5.35
C PRO A 230 12.43 9.77 6.67
N ASP A 231 12.64 10.57 7.71
CA ASP A 231 12.23 10.25 9.08
C ASP A 231 10.71 10.12 9.28
N VAL A 232 9.89 10.68 8.37
CA VAL A 232 8.42 10.56 8.42
C VAL A 232 7.86 9.96 7.13
N VAL A 233 7.93 10.68 6.01
CA VAL A 233 7.22 10.27 4.78
C VAL A 233 7.87 10.82 3.51
N ALA A 234 7.91 10.00 2.47
CA ALA A 234 8.16 10.44 1.10
C ALA A 234 6.83 10.59 0.35
N LEU A 235 6.57 11.78 -0.18
CA LEU A 235 5.39 12.06 -1.00
C LEU A 235 5.79 12.01 -2.48
N SER A 236 5.06 11.25 -3.28
CA SER A 236 5.49 10.99 -4.65
C SER A 236 4.37 11.22 -5.65
N ASN A 237 4.68 11.97 -6.71
CA ASN A 237 3.77 12.28 -7.81
C ASN A 237 4.33 11.86 -9.18
N ARG A 238 5.40 11.07 -9.26
CA ARG A 238 6.15 10.71 -10.50
C ARG A 238 7.09 11.79 -11.04
N GLY A 239 7.15 12.96 -10.41
CA GLY A 239 8.07 14.04 -10.78
C GLY A 239 9.52 13.81 -10.32
N ASP A 240 10.34 14.85 -10.48
CA ASP A 240 11.69 14.93 -9.91
C ASP A 240 11.66 15.23 -8.40
N HIS A 241 12.81 15.53 -7.79
CA HIS A 241 12.91 15.80 -6.35
C HIS A 241 12.21 17.09 -5.90
N ASP A 242 11.78 17.94 -6.83
CA ASP A 242 10.96 19.13 -6.56
C ASP A 242 9.47 18.91 -6.89
N GLY A 243 9.12 17.71 -7.37
CA GLY A 243 7.78 17.35 -7.83
C GLY A 243 7.50 17.71 -9.29
N GLU A 244 8.48 18.27 -10.01
CA GLU A 244 8.33 18.79 -11.37
C GLU A 244 8.43 17.68 -12.42
N GLU A 245 8.06 17.99 -13.67
CA GLU A 245 8.15 17.02 -14.76
C GLU A 245 9.61 16.58 -15.02
N ARG A 246 9.85 15.28 -14.88
CA ARG A 246 11.14 14.64 -15.21
C ARG A 246 11.18 14.03 -16.62
N ASP A 247 10.01 13.58 -17.10
CA ASP A 247 9.83 12.86 -18.35
C ASP A 247 8.43 13.21 -18.93
N PRO A 248 8.35 13.78 -20.16
CA PRO A 248 7.09 14.13 -20.79
C PRO A 248 6.13 12.95 -21.04
N GLU A 249 6.65 11.72 -21.11
CA GLU A 249 5.85 10.49 -21.27
C GLU A 249 5.34 9.95 -19.92
N ASP A 250 5.87 10.43 -18.80
CA ASP A 250 5.53 10.03 -17.43
C ASP A 250 5.33 11.28 -16.56
N ARG A 251 4.28 12.04 -16.93
CA ARG A 251 3.97 13.32 -16.31
C ARG A 251 3.62 13.19 -14.82
N PRO A 252 3.84 14.26 -14.03
CA PRO A 252 3.34 14.35 -12.67
C PRO A 252 1.85 14.03 -12.54
N THR A 253 1.53 13.21 -11.54
CA THR A 253 0.18 12.70 -11.22
C THR A 253 -0.61 13.64 -10.30
N MET A 254 0.07 14.60 -9.68
CA MET A 254 -0.47 15.74 -8.94
C MET A 254 0.30 17.00 -9.35
N ASP A 255 -0.38 18.15 -9.34
CA ASP A 255 0.26 19.44 -9.59
C ASP A 255 1.49 19.65 -8.68
N PRO A 256 2.66 20.03 -9.22
CA PRO A 256 3.89 20.17 -8.43
C PRO A 256 3.77 21.18 -7.27
N ALA A 257 3.02 22.28 -7.45
CA ALA A 257 2.82 23.26 -6.39
C ALA A 257 1.90 22.71 -5.29
N ALA A 258 0.85 21.96 -5.67
CA ALA A 258 0.01 21.24 -4.72
C ALA A 258 0.82 20.21 -3.92
N LEU A 259 1.70 19.43 -4.56
CA LEU A 259 2.57 18.47 -3.85
C LEU A 259 3.50 19.15 -2.84
N ARG A 260 4.13 20.27 -3.21
CA ARG A 260 4.97 21.04 -2.29
C ARG A 260 4.19 21.60 -1.11
N THR A 261 2.95 22.05 -1.36
CA THR A 261 2.03 22.52 -0.32
C THR A 261 1.65 21.37 0.62
N LEU A 262 1.33 20.20 0.06
CA LEU A 262 1.05 18.98 0.83
C LEU A 262 2.24 18.55 1.69
N ALA A 263 3.46 18.66 1.17
CA ALA A 263 4.68 18.37 1.94
C ALA A 263 4.89 19.36 3.09
N ALA A 264 4.65 20.65 2.87
CA ALA A 264 4.69 21.65 3.95
C ALA A 264 3.63 21.34 5.03
N ALA A 265 2.42 20.98 4.60
CA ALA A 265 1.33 20.62 5.48
C ALA A 265 1.61 19.33 6.28
N HIS A 266 2.30 18.35 5.69
CA HIS A 266 2.77 17.16 6.43
C HIS A 266 3.83 17.53 7.49
N ARG A 267 4.76 18.44 7.19
CA ARG A 267 5.71 18.89 8.21
C ARG A 267 5.02 19.55 9.39
N GLU A 268 4.00 20.37 9.13
CA GLU A 268 3.18 20.99 10.17
C GLU A 268 2.35 19.96 10.95
N GLY A 269 1.58 19.12 10.26
CA GLY A 269 0.66 18.15 10.88
C GLY A 269 1.37 17.09 11.72
N PHE A 270 2.56 16.65 11.28
CA PHE A 270 3.42 15.72 12.01
C PHE A 270 4.41 16.41 12.97
N GLU A 271 4.32 17.75 13.10
CA GLU A 271 5.09 18.56 14.05
C GLU A 271 6.61 18.40 13.92
N VAL A 272 7.10 18.26 12.69
CA VAL A 272 8.53 18.12 12.40
C VAL A 272 9.15 19.44 11.92
N ALA A 273 10.21 19.86 12.61
CA ALA A 273 10.87 21.13 12.34
C ALA A 273 11.83 21.09 11.14
N HIS A 274 12.30 19.89 10.77
CA HIS A 274 13.36 19.72 9.79
C HIS A 274 12.81 19.32 8.41
N PRO A 275 13.22 20.00 7.32
CA PRO A 275 12.66 19.78 6.00
C PRO A 275 12.89 18.36 5.47
N GLU A 276 13.99 17.71 5.85
CA GLU A 276 14.37 16.36 5.44
C GLU A 276 13.49 15.24 6.01
N ALA A 277 12.64 15.53 7.00
CA ALA A 277 11.68 14.57 7.55
C ALA A 277 10.56 14.23 6.54
N VAL A 278 10.31 15.13 5.58
CA VAL A 278 9.34 14.93 4.50
C VAL A 278 10.02 15.23 3.16
N LEU A 279 10.16 14.22 2.31
CA LEU A 279 10.84 14.35 1.02
C LEU A 279 9.88 14.09 -0.14
N LEU A 280 10.27 14.52 -1.34
CA LEU A 280 9.49 14.32 -2.56
C LEU A 280 10.18 13.32 -3.48
N ASN A 281 9.40 12.38 -4.03
CA ASN A 281 9.83 11.47 -5.10
C ASN A 281 11.14 10.70 -4.83
N GLN A 282 11.51 10.50 -3.56
CA GLN A 282 12.71 9.78 -3.17
C GLN A 282 12.49 8.99 -1.87
N PRO A 283 12.91 7.71 -1.81
CA PRO A 283 13.55 6.94 -2.88
C PRO A 283 12.54 6.44 -3.94
N TYR A 284 11.24 6.60 -3.69
CA TYR A 284 10.18 6.14 -4.56
C TYR A 284 9.58 7.29 -5.36
N LEU A 285 9.40 7.07 -6.66
CA LEU A 285 8.73 8.02 -7.57
C LEU A 285 7.20 7.89 -7.53
N GLY A 286 6.68 6.89 -6.81
CA GLY A 286 5.26 6.57 -6.80
C GLY A 286 4.92 5.36 -7.67
N SER A 287 3.79 4.75 -7.35
CA SER A 287 3.41 3.41 -7.76
C SER A 287 2.49 3.33 -8.98
N GLU A 288 2.09 2.10 -9.34
CA GLU A 288 1.10 1.87 -10.40
C GLU A 288 -0.24 2.53 -10.10
N GLU A 289 -0.73 2.46 -8.85
CA GLU A 289 -2.05 3.02 -8.51
C GLU A 289 -2.14 4.51 -8.83
N ILE A 290 -1.14 5.30 -8.42
CA ILE A 290 -1.14 6.73 -8.69
C ILE A 290 -0.87 7.04 -10.16
N ARG A 291 -0.11 6.18 -10.85
CA ARG A 291 0.14 6.31 -12.29
C ARG A 291 -1.14 6.09 -13.09
N ALA A 292 -1.90 5.03 -12.77
CA ALA A 292 -3.18 4.73 -13.40
C ALA A 292 -4.20 5.85 -13.14
N ALA A 293 -4.30 6.32 -11.89
CA ALA A 293 -5.16 7.45 -11.53
C ALA A 293 -4.76 8.74 -12.27
N GLY A 294 -3.46 9.07 -12.29
CA GLY A 294 -2.95 10.24 -13.00
C GLY A 294 -3.20 10.20 -14.51
N ALA A 295 -3.07 9.03 -15.14
CA ALA A 295 -3.44 8.84 -16.55
C ALA A 295 -4.93 9.09 -16.80
N ARG A 296 -5.81 8.56 -15.93
CA ARG A 296 -7.26 8.79 -15.98
C ARG A 296 -7.59 10.27 -15.81
N PHE A 297 -7.03 10.93 -14.81
CA PHE A 297 -7.25 12.35 -14.52
C PHE A 297 -6.72 13.26 -15.64
N GLY A 298 -5.57 12.91 -16.22
CA GLY A 298 -5.02 13.61 -17.39
C GLY A 298 -5.95 13.53 -18.60
N ALA A 299 -6.57 12.37 -18.85
CA ALA A 299 -7.49 12.18 -19.98
C ALA A 299 -8.79 13.00 -19.87
N MET A 300 -9.21 13.36 -18.66
CA MET A 300 -10.43 14.15 -18.39
C MET A 300 -10.15 15.60 -17.97
N ARG A 301 -8.89 16.06 -18.07
CA ARG A 301 -8.47 17.39 -17.58
C ARG A 301 -9.40 18.52 -18.07
N ALA A 302 -9.74 18.53 -19.36
CA ALA A 302 -10.58 19.58 -19.93
C ALA A 302 -12.01 19.60 -19.35
N GLU A 303 -12.56 18.43 -19.02
CA GLU A 303 -13.88 18.29 -18.40
C GLU A 303 -13.83 18.73 -16.93
N ALA A 304 -12.81 18.28 -16.20
CA ALA A 304 -12.56 18.69 -14.82
C ALA A 304 -12.36 20.21 -14.69
N ASP A 305 -11.57 20.81 -15.59
CA ASP A 305 -11.34 22.27 -15.63
C ASP A 305 -12.66 23.03 -15.88
N ALA A 306 -13.52 22.52 -16.78
CA ALA A 306 -14.82 23.12 -17.06
C ALA A 306 -15.79 23.02 -15.87
N ALA A 307 -15.69 21.96 -15.06
CA ALA A 307 -16.45 21.78 -13.83
C ALA A 307 -15.85 22.52 -12.62
N GLY A 308 -14.64 23.08 -12.74
CA GLY A 308 -13.92 23.64 -11.59
C GLY A 308 -13.46 22.57 -10.59
N LEU A 309 -13.17 21.37 -11.07
CA LEU A 309 -12.69 20.22 -10.30
C LEU A 309 -11.17 20.08 -10.41
N ARG A 310 -10.45 20.13 -9.28
CA ARG A 310 -9.02 19.84 -9.21
C ARG A 310 -8.78 18.36 -8.93
N LEU A 311 -7.97 17.73 -9.77
CA LEU A 311 -7.65 16.29 -9.67
C LEU A 311 -6.16 16.07 -9.40
N GLY A 312 -5.85 15.20 -8.44
CA GLY A 312 -4.48 14.78 -8.14
C GLY A 312 -4.39 13.33 -7.66
N ALA A 313 -3.26 12.68 -7.91
CA ALA A 313 -2.91 11.41 -7.31
C ALA A 313 -1.51 11.49 -6.72
N VAL A 314 -1.34 10.92 -5.51
CA VAL A 314 -0.09 10.99 -4.76
C VAL A 314 0.11 9.69 -3.97
N GLN A 315 1.36 9.26 -3.86
CA GLN A 315 1.74 8.18 -2.94
C GLN A 315 2.36 8.81 -1.70
N ALA A 316 1.97 8.31 -0.52
CA ALA A 316 2.68 8.58 0.72
C ALA A 316 3.36 7.29 1.18
N GLU A 317 4.69 7.26 1.10
CA GLU A 317 5.50 6.17 1.64
C GLU A 317 6.03 6.59 3.01
N PHE A 318 5.40 6.09 4.08
CA PHE A 318 5.81 6.39 5.44
C PHE A 318 6.96 5.48 5.90
N LEU A 319 7.82 6.04 6.74
CA LEU A 319 8.77 5.23 7.50
C LEU A 319 8.00 4.38 8.51
N ARG A 320 7.99 3.05 8.33
CA ARG A 320 7.29 2.13 9.24
C ARG A 320 7.83 2.25 10.66
N GLU A 321 9.13 2.50 10.85
CA GLU A 321 9.70 2.76 12.18
C GLU A 321 9.03 3.94 12.89
N TYR A 322 8.66 5.00 12.14
CA TYR A 322 7.93 6.14 12.67
C TYR A 322 6.47 5.76 12.99
N LEU A 323 5.80 5.04 12.09
CA LEU A 323 4.41 4.61 12.27
C LEU A 323 4.22 3.64 13.45
N LEU A 324 5.20 2.77 13.71
CA LEU A 324 5.14 1.79 14.80
C LEU A 324 5.62 2.35 16.14
N GLY A 325 6.48 3.36 16.11
CA GLY A 325 7.07 3.95 17.30
C GLY A 325 8.26 3.16 17.87
N PRO A 326 9.07 3.80 18.73
CA PRO A 326 10.40 3.30 19.12
C PRO A 326 10.37 1.99 19.90
N ALA A 327 9.32 1.74 20.69
CA ALA A 327 9.21 0.51 21.48
C ALA A 327 9.00 -0.72 20.58
N ALA A 328 8.06 -0.64 19.63
CA ALA A 328 7.81 -1.70 18.67
C ALA A 328 9.02 -1.93 17.74
N VAL A 329 9.70 -0.85 17.32
CA VAL A 329 10.93 -0.94 16.52
C VAL A 329 12.05 -1.64 17.30
N ALA A 330 12.24 -1.31 18.58
CA ALA A 330 13.23 -1.98 19.41
C ALA A 330 12.96 -3.48 19.54
N GLU A 331 11.69 -3.89 19.65
CA GLU A 331 11.32 -5.30 19.64
C GLU A 331 11.58 -5.96 18.28
N LEU A 332 11.24 -5.29 17.18
CA LEU A 332 11.50 -5.77 15.82
C LEU A 332 12.98 -5.94 15.51
N HIS A 333 13.85 -5.15 16.13
CA HIS A 333 15.30 -5.22 15.95
C HIS A 333 15.96 -6.42 16.63
N GLU A 334 15.23 -7.12 17.52
CA GLU A 334 15.68 -8.34 18.18
C GLU A 334 15.21 -9.60 17.44
N PRO A 335 15.93 -10.72 17.55
CA PRO A 335 15.51 -11.99 16.96
C PRO A 335 14.11 -12.42 17.44
N GLY A 336 13.28 -12.94 16.52
CA GLY A 336 11.89 -13.27 16.85
C GLY A 336 11.11 -13.93 15.72
N THR A 337 9.95 -14.49 16.07
CA THR A 337 9.06 -15.18 15.09
C THR A 337 7.65 -14.63 15.04
N ASP A 338 7.29 -13.80 16.02
CA ASP A 338 5.96 -13.20 16.13
C ASP A 338 5.95 -11.78 15.57
N TRP A 339 4.79 -11.16 15.36
CA TRP A 339 4.69 -9.72 15.08
C TRP A 339 4.48 -8.93 16.38
N ILE A 340 4.80 -7.63 16.35
CA ILE A 340 4.54 -6.74 17.49
C ILE A 340 3.04 -6.60 17.74
N THR A 341 2.69 -6.13 18.94
CA THR A 341 1.35 -5.57 19.18
C THR A 341 1.43 -4.07 18.94
N GLU A 342 0.60 -3.54 18.04
CA GLU A 342 0.56 -2.10 17.78
C GLU A 342 0.02 -1.35 18.99
N ASP A 343 0.57 -0.18 19.26
CA ASP A 343 0.13 0.71 20.32
C ASP A 343 -1.08 1.54 19.85
N PRO A 344 -2.29 1.34 20.42
CA PRO A 344 -3.48 2.07 20.01
C PRO A 344 -3.37 3.58 20.22
N GLU A 345 -2.66 4.04 21.25
CA GLU A 345 -2.47 5.48 21.51
C GLU A 345 -1.58 6.10 20.43
N HIS A 346 -0.53 5.37 20.01
CA HIS A 346 0.33 5.80 18.92
C HIS A 346 -0.42 5.81 17.57
N ILE A 347 -1.23 4.78 17.28
CA ILE A 347 -2.10 4.76 16.09
C ILE A 347 -3.02 5.98 16.05
N ASP A 348 -3.69 6.29 17.17
CA ASP A 348 -4.58 7.46 17.27
C ASP A 348 -3.81 8.76 17.03
N ALA A 349 -2.63 8.93 17.64
CA ALA A 349 -1.78 10.09 17.45
C ALA A 349 -1.37 10.29 15.98
N ILE A 350 -0.98 9.22 15.28
CA ILE A 350 -0.63 9.26 13.86
C ILE A 350 -1.87 9.59 12.99
N ALA A 351 -3.02 8.99 13.25
CA ALA A 351 -4.25 9.29 12.53
C ALA A 351 -4.66 10.77 12.66
N TYR A 352 -4.52 11.35 13.86
CA TYR A 352 -4.73 12.79 14.06
C TYR A 352 -3.66 13.64 13.37
N ALA A 353 -2.40 13.18 13.26
CA ALA A 353 -1.37 13.85 12.49
C ALA A 353 -1.69 13.88 10.99
N CYS A 354 -2.16 12.76 10.43
CA CYS A 354 -2.69 12.71 9.06
C CYS A 354 -3.83 13.72 8.87
N LYS A 355 -4.83 13.72 9.77
CA LYS A 355 -5.93 14.69 9.74
C LYS A 355 -5.42 16.14 9.75
N ARG A 356 -4.53 16.50 10.68
CA ARG A 356 -3.95 17.85 10.77
C ARG A 356 -3.19 18.24 9.50
N ALA A 357 -2.41 17.33 8.94
CA ALA A 357 -1.67 17.57 7.71
C ALA A 357 -2.62 17.87 6.53
N TRP A 358 -3.69 17.09 6.39
CA TRP A 358 -4.67 17.33 5.34
C TRP A 358 -5.56 18.55 5.61
N ASP A 359 -5.79 18.92 6.87
CA ASP A 359 -6.44 20.19 7.24
C ASP A 359 -5.60 21.40 6.84
N ALA A 360 -4.31 21.38 7.14
CA ALA A 360 -3.38 22.43 6.73
C ALA A 360 -3.27 22.52 5.21
N PHE A 361 -3.27 21.39 4.49
CA PHE A 361 -3.27 21.36 3.03
C PHE A 361 -4.53 22.01 2.45
N ARG A 362 -5.71 21.60 2.91
CA ARG A 362 -7.01 22.17 2.48
C ARG A 362 -7.11 23.67 2.77
N ALA A 363 -6.53 24.15 3.86
CA ALA A 363 -6.55 25.56 4.23
C ALA A 363 -5.62 26.44 3.37
N ALA A 364 -4.64 25.82 2.70
CA ALA A 364 -3.68 26.50 1.83
C ALA A 364 -4.08 26.51 0.34
N GLU A 365 -5.10 25.74 -0.04
CA GLU A 365 -5.62 25.62 -1.41
C GLU A 365 -6.72 26.62 -1.80
#